data_AF-A0A7M2ZKD5-F1
#
_entry.id   AF-A0A7M2ZKD5-F1
#
_cell.length_a   1.000
_cell.length_b   1.000
_cell.length_c   1.000
_cell.angle_alpha   90.00
_cell.angle_beta   90.00
_cell.angle_gamma   90.00
#
_symmetry.space_group_name_H-M   'P 1'
#
loop_
_entity.id
_entity.type
_entity.pdbx_description
1 polymer ?
#
loop_
_entity_poly.entity_id
_entity_poly.type
_entity_poly.pdbx_seq_one_letter_code
_entity_poly.pdbx_strand_id
1 'polypeptide(L)' 'MPITEQQLLQILPNAGPRAGVFVGALNRGMTRFGITSPVRAAAFLAQVGHESGQLTHLVENL' A
#
# COMPACT_ATOMS: atom_id res chain seq x y z
N MET A 1 -11.81 3.15 1.89
CA MET A 1 -11.58 4.26 0.96
C MET A 1 -10.64 3.76 -0.13
N PRO A 2 -11.03 3.72 -1.40
CA PRO A 2 -10.11 3.36 -2.47
C PRO A 2 -9.11 4.50 -2.74
N ILE A 3 -7.87 4.14 -3.04
CA ILE A 3 -6.84 5.07 -3.54
C ILE A 3 -6.48 4.76 -4.98
N THR A 4 -5.96 5.75 -5.71
CA THR A 4 -5.43 5.56 -7.06
C THR A 4 -3.98 5.11 -7.04
N GLU A 5 -3.48 4.61 -8.17
CA GLU A 5 -2.06 4.31 -8.34
C GLU A 5 -1.19 5.55 -8.14
N GLN A 6 -1.61 6.72 -8.67
CA GLN A 6 -0.86 7.96 -8.48
C GLN A 6 -0.79 8.36 -7.00
N GLN A 7 -1.88 8.19 -6.25
CA GLN A 7 -1.88 8.43 -4.80
C GLN A 7 -0.96 7.44 -4.07
N LEU A 8 -0.97 6.17 -4.47
CA LEU A 8 -0.05 5.17 -3.89
C LEU A 8 1.41 5.51 -4.19
N LEU A 9 1.73 6.01 -5.39
CA LEU A 9 3.07 6.48 -5.75
C LEU A 9 3.49 7.73 -4.98
N GLN A 10 2.55 8.62 -4.65
CA GLN A 10 2.84 9.76 -3.78
C GLN A 10 3.16 9.33 -2.33
N ILE A 11 2.53 8.25 -1.86
CA ILE A 11 2.74 7.70 -0.51
C ILE A 11 4.02 6.85 -0.46
N LEU A 12 4.25 6.02 -1.48
CA LEU A 12 5.35 5.04 -1.59
C LEU A 12 6.13 5.27 -2.90
N PRO A 13 6.93 6.34 -3.01
CA PRO A 13 7.56 6.75 -4.27
C PRO A 13 8.51 5.70 -4.86
N ASN A 14 9.14 4.86 -4.03
CA ASN A 14 10.06 3.81 -4.49
C ASN A 14 9.35 2.55 -5.01
N ALA A 15 8.01 2.46 -4.87
CA ALA A 15 7.25 1.33 -5.41
C ALA A 15 7.34 1.26 -6.95
N GLY A 16 7.43 2.41 -7.62
CA GLY A 16 7.50 2.49 -9.07
C GLY A 16 6.35 1.71 -9.75
N PRO A 17 6.62 0.92 -10.80
CA PRO A 17 5.59 0.13 -11.49
C PRO A 17 4.82 -0.85 -10.59
N ARG A 18 5.38 -1.22 -9.43
CA ARG A 18 4.72 -2.12 -8.48
C ARG A 18 3.48 -1.48 -7.85
N ALA A 19 3.39 -0.15 -7.81
CA ALA A 19 2.20 0.54 -7.33
C ALA A 19 0.95 0.12 -8.13
N GLY A 20 1.03 0.08 -9.46
CA GLY A 20 -0.05 -0.40 -10.32
C GLY A 20 -0.41 -1.88 -10.11
N VAL A 21 0.58 -2.72 -9.78
CA VAL A 21 0.36 -4.13 -9.44
C VAL A 21 -0.43 -4.29 -8.13
N PHE A 22 -0.08 -3.50 -7.10
CA PHE A 22 -0.59 -3.71 -5.74
C PHE A 22 -1.80 -2.86 -5.37
N VAL A 23 -2.06 -1.72 -6.04
CA VAL A 23 -3.14 -0.80 -5.66
C VAL A 23 -4.52 -1.48 -5.57
N GLY A 24 -4.81 -2.40 -6.50
CA GLY A 24 -6.05 -3.17 -6.48
C GLY A 24 -6.15 -4.10 -5.26
N ALA A 25 -5.07 -4.79 -4.91
CA ALA A 25 -5.03 -5.69 -3.76
C ALA A 25 -5.15 -4.93 -2.43
N LEU A 26 -4.43 -3.80 -2.30
CA LEU A 26 -4.51 -2.93 -1.12
C LEU A 26 -5.92 -2.37 -0.92
N ASN A 27 -6.56 -1.87 -1.99
CA ASN A 27 -7.93 -1.37 -1.94
C ASN A 27 -8.93 -2.46 -1.54
N ARG A 28 -8.78 -3.69 -2.05
CA ARG A 28 -9.61 -4.84 -1.67
C ARG A 28 -9.39 -5.23 -0.21
N GLY A 29 -8.15 -5.27 0.26
CA GLY A 29 -7.80 -5.56 1.65
C GLY A 29 -8.39 -4.53 2.61
N MET A 30 -8.17 -3.24 2.33
CA MET A 30 -8.74 -2.16 3.13
C MET A 30 -10.27 -2.23 3.20
N THR A 31 -10.94 -2.50 2.06
CA THR A 31 -12.40 -2.65 2.02
C THR A 31 -12.87 -3.85 2.84
N ARG A 32 -12.23 -5.03 2.64
CA ARG A 32 -12.59 -6.28 3.33
C ARG A 32 -12.51 -6.15 4.85
N PHE A 33 -11.50 -5.45 5.36
CA PHE A 33 -11.25 -5.31 6.80
C PHE A 33 -11.76 -3.99 7.38
N GLY A 34 -12.61 -3.26 6.65
CA GLY A 34 -13.25 -2.04 7.13
C GLY A 34 -12.27 -0.91 7.43
N ILE A 35 -11.11 -0.86 6.76
CA ILE A 35 -10.14 0.24 6.82
C ILE A 35 -10.68 1.39 5.94
N THR A 36 -11.69 2.09 6.45
CA THR A 36 -12.45 3.07 5.67
C THR A 36 -12.09 4.52 5.97
N SER A 37 -11.54 4.83 7.14
CA SER A 37 -11.14 6.21 7.49
C SER A 37 -9.77 6.58 6.91
N PRO A 38 -9.55 7.86 6.52
CA PRO A 38 -8.26 8.31 5.99
C PRO A 38 -7.07 8.02 6.91
N VAL A 39 -7.23 8.23 8.22
CA VAL A 39 -6.16 7.99 9.21
C VAL A 39 -5.79 6.52 9.30
N ARG A 40 -6.77 5.60 9.27
CA ARG A 40 -6.49 4.16 9.30
C ARG A 40 -5.90 3.67 7.98
N ALA A 41 -6.32 4.22 6.84
CA ALA A 41 -5.72 3.92 5.54
C ALA A 41 -4.25 4.37 5.50
N ALA A 42 -3.96 5.58 5.98
CA ALA A 42 -2.58 6.08 6.09
C ALA A 42 -1.72 5.18 6.98
N ALA A 43 -2.20 4.82 8.17
CA ALA A 43 -1.48 3.92 9.08
C ALA A 43 -1.22 2.54 8.46
N PHE A 44 -2.23 1.96 7.81
CA PHE A 44 -2.10 0.68 7.11
C PHE A 44 -1.06 0.73 5.99
N LEU A 45 -1.16 1.74 5.10
CA LEU A 45 -0.24 1.89 3.97
C LEU A 45 1.19 2.23 4.42
N ALA A 46 1.34 3.01 5.50
CA ALA A 46 2.64 3.31 6.08
C ALA A 46 3.34 2.05 6.59
N GLN A 47 2.62 1.18 7.31
CA GLN A 47 3.16 -0.10 7.79
C GLN A 47 3.49 -1.04 6.63
N VAL A 48 2.58 -1.22 5.68
CA VAL A 48 2.88 -2.01 4.46
C VAL A 48 4.12 -1.49 3.77
N GLY A 49 4.24 -0.17 3.61
CA GLY A 49 5.40 0.48 3.01
C GLY A 49 6.68 0.29 3.81
N HIS A 50 6.63 0.31 5.14
CA HIS A 50 7.80 0.09 5.99
C HIS A 50 8.32 -1.35 5.87
N GLU A 51 7.44 -2.33 6.09
CA GLU A 51 7.83 -3.76 6.16
C GLU A 51 8.28 -4.33 4.81
N SER A 52 7.75 -3.81 3.70
CA SER A 52 8.07 -4.30 2.35
C SER A 52 9.13 -3.48 1.62
N GLY A 53 9.72 -2.48 2.27
CA GLY A 53 10.60 -1.51 1.59
C GLY A 53 9.89 -0.82 0.42
N GLN A 54 8.70 -0.28 0.66
CA GLN A 54 7.82 0.35 -0.32
C GLN A 54 7.44 -0.60 -1.47
N LEU A 55 7.02 -1.82 -1.11
CA LEU A 55 6.57 -2.88 -2.03
C LEU A 55 7.68 -3.48 -2.90
N THR A 56 8.96 -3.24 -2.60
CA THR A 56 10.08 -3.74 -3.39
C THR A 56 10.60 -5.10 -2.92
N HIS A 57 10.30 -5.48 -1.68
CA HIS A 57 10.65 -6.77 -1.08
C HIS A 57 9.39 -7.52 -0.64
N LEU A 58 9.29 -8.79 -1.06
CA LEU A 58 8.15 -9.67 -0.77
C LEU A 58 8.56 -10.94 0.00
N VAL A 59 9.86 -11.11 0.24
CA VAL A 59 10.45 -12.26 0.92
C VAL A 59 11.50 -11.71 1.88
N GLU A 60 11.52 -12.25 3.10
CA GLU A 60 12.54 -11.95 4.10
C GLU A 60 13.91 -12.49 3.68
N ASN A 61 14.99 -11.86 4.15
CA ASN A 61 16.33 -12.39 4.06
C ASN A 61 16.82 -12.83 5.45
N LEU A 62 17.67 -13.86 5.47
CA LEU A 62 18.34 -14.37 6.68
C LEU A 62 19.74 -13.78 6.81
#